data_AF-X6N168-F1
#
_entry.id   AF-X6N168-F1
#
_cell.length_a   1.000
_cell.length_b   1.000
_cell.length_c   1.000
_cell.angle_alpha   90.00
_cell.angle_beta   90.00
_cell.angle_gamma   90.00
#
_symmetry.space_group_name_H-M   'P 1'
#
loop_
_entity.id
_entity.type
_entity.pdbx_description
1 polymer ?
#
loop_
_entity_poly.entity_id
_entity_poly.type
_entity_poly.pdbx_seq_one_letter_code
_entity_poly.pdbx_strand_id
1 'polypeptide(L)'
;MYLDSFFIHNILFSVIIKQIYIMKVLCFLQFEEILVCGGGQCYSYHTREKQLKLVCSYATDIYYVANIESTEGIKLIFIGDKSIKQSNYVFLLEYVSVWKSVIASKQTGNELIPFVTSDNKSIVITNEGDYEGSRAVIGGKKKNLLFITSFPRHIEVFDLNTCKIVAYSTLPIGEHCIRHHCFVKKKQNSNEMIFFYGNSGLSIGYDEDSNTFQFRNLRVCSSMRYITNYAYVYINDIILFFGGRNANQLDTSKIVHKYSITENTWLKFENTLTSPLVDACAISSQNSTMIYMFEGICKGNAPQIWHTHLSGWMQEETETEKQWMQQEQEKMQLEDIKNELASVTHEIHFKDFK
;
A
#
# COMPACT_ATOMS: atom_id res chain seq x y z
N MET A 1 15.07 -29.24 42.53
CA MET A 1 14.29 -28.06 42.11
C MET A 1 15.11 -27.34 41.04
N TYR A 2 15.24 -27.98 39.87
CA TYR A 2 15.91 -27.44 38.70
C TYR A 2 14.79 -27.17 37.70
N LEU A 3 14.46 -25.89 37.51
CA LEU A 3 13.64 -25.48 36.38
C LEU A 3 14.53 -25.56 35.14
N ASP A 4 14.12 -26.42 34.21
CA ASP A 4 14.85 -26.76 33.00
C ASP A 4 15.28 -25.53 32.21
N SER A 5 16.58 -25.47 31.91
CA SER A 5 17.21 -24.50 31.01
C SER A 5 16.60 -24.50 29.59
N PHE A 6 15.81 -25.51 29.26
CA PHE A 6 15.04 -25.64 28.02
C PHE A 6 13.85 -24.67 27.93
N PHE A 7 13.27 -24.27 29.06
CA PHE A 7 12.15 -23.31 29.09
C PHE A 7 12.62 -21.86 28.93
N ILE A 8 13.81 -21.55 29.45
CA ILE A 8 14.42 -20.22 29.29
C ILE A 8 14.99 -20.05 27.87
N HIS A 9 15.47 -21.12 27.22
CA HIS A 9 15.91 -21.05 25.83
C HIS A 9 14.77 -20.81 24.83
N ASN A 10 13.57 -21.36 25.08
CA ASN A 10 12.40 -21.13 24.22
C ASN A 10 11.76 -19.75 24.41
N ILE A 11 11.84 -19.16 25.61
CA ILE A 11 11.33 -17.80 25.84
C ILE A 11 12.36 -16.74 25.38
N LEU A 12 13.66 -17.03 25.40
CA LEU A 12 14.65 -16.15 24.76
C LEU A 12 14.70 -16.29 23.23
N PHE A 13 14.32 -17.43 22.64
CA PHE A 13 14.21 -17.54 21.17
C PHE A 13 13.02 -16.74 20.59
N SER A 14 11.96 -16.50 21.37
CA SER A 14 10.87 -15.60 20.94
C SER A 14 11.18 -14.11 21.15
N VAL A 15 12.18 -13.77 21.96
CA VAL A 15 12.58 -12.39 22.29
C VAL A 15 13.91 -11.98 21.64
N ILE A 16 14.68 -12.92 21.09
CA ILE A 16 15.87 -12.67 20.25
C ILE A 16 15.63 -13.11 18.80
N ILE A 17 14.42 -12.89 18.27
CA ILE A 17 14.34 -12.45 16.88
C ILE A 17 14.89 -11.03 16.92
N LYS A 18 16.23 -10.93 16.76
CA LYS A 18 16.89 -9.74 16.19
C LYS A 18 15.87 -9.11 15.27
N GLN A 19 15.57 -7.84 15.48
CA GLN A 19 14.78 -6.99 14.62
C GLN A 19 15.22 -7.22 13.16
N ILE A 20 14.68 -8.27 12.52
CA ILE A 20 14.84 -8.56 11.11
C ILE A 20 13.94 -7.49 10.54
N TYR A 21 14.55 -6.39 10.13
CA TYR A 21 13.88 -5.37 9.35
C TYR A 21 13.43 -6.05 8.05
N ILE A 22 12.25 -6.67 8.09
CA ILE A 22 11.52 -7.10 6.91
C ILE A 22 11.11 -5.81 6.23
N MET A 23 11.92 -5.39 5.25
CA MET A 23 11.67 -4.16 4.53
C MET A 23 10.67 -4.43 3.44
N LYS A 24 9.65 -3.56 3.36
CA LYS A 24 8.49 -3.82 2.54
C LYS A 24 8.83 -3.86 1.05
N VAL A 25 8.11 -4.73 0.38
CA VAL A 25 8.19 -4.94 -1.05
C VAL A 25 7.20 -4.02 -1.74
N LEU A 26 7.61 -3.46 -2.88
CA LEU A 26 6.73 -2.82 -3.84
C LEU A 26 6.87 -3.51 -5.19
N CYS A 27 5.75 -3.64 -5.89
CA CYS A 27 5.64 -4.50 -7.04
C CYS A 27 5.06 -3.75 -8.26
N PHE A 28 5.69 -3.90 -9.44
CA PHE A 28 5.28 -3.27 -10.71
C PHE A 28 5.32 -4.27 -11.84
N LEU A 29 4.39 -4.20 -12.78
CA LEU A 29 4.32 -5.14 -13.89
C LEU A 29 4.64 -4.45 -15.23
N GLN A 30 5.53 -5.08 -16.01
CA GLN A 30 5.76 -4.81 -17.43
C GLN A 30 5.67 -6.11 -18.21
N PHE A 31 4.67 -6.27 -19.07
CA PHE A 31 4.49 -7.50 -19.84
C PHE A 31 4.48 -8.74 -18.93
N GLU A 32 5.52 -9.58 -19.02
CA GLU A 32 5.69 -10.81 -18.25
C GLU A 32 6.62 -10.64 -17.04
N GLU A 33 7.09 -9.42 -16.73
CA GLU A 33 8.07 -9.12 -15.68
C GLU A 33 7.46 -8.29 -14.55
N ILE A 34 7.62 -8.76 -13.31
CA ILE A 34 7.23 -8.04 -12.11
C ILE A 34 8.49 -7.53 -11.40
N LEU A 35 8.68 -6.22 -11.33
CA LEU A 35 9.70 -5.62 -10.49
C LEU A 35 9.29 -5.71 -9.03
N VAL A 36 10.22 -6.10 -8.17
CA VAL A 36 10.02 -6.33 -6.75
C VAL A 36 11.16 -5.61 -6.02
N CYS A 37 10.89 -4.42 -5.50
CA CYS A 37 11.92 -3.60 -4.85
C CYS A 37 11.65 -3.43 -3.35
N GLY A 38 12.70 -3.55 -2.53
CA GLY A 38 12.64 -3.46 -1.07
C GLY A 38 13.96 -3.95 -0.44
N GLY A 39 14.22 -3.62 0.83
CA GLY A 39 15.36 -4.20 1.55
C GLY A 39 16.75 -3.92 0.98
N GLY A 40 16.92 -2.79 0.27
CA GLY A 40 18.18 -2.44 -0.39
C GLY A 40 18.41 -3.10 -1.75
N GLN A 41 17.43 -3.84 -2.28
CA GLN A 41 17.56 -4.57 -3.54
C GLN A 41 16.31 -4.44 -4.40
N CYS A 42 16.47 -4.53 -5.72
CA CYS A 42 15.35 -4.70 -6.63
C CYS A 42 15.55 -5.92 -7.53
N TYR A 43 14.51 -6.72 -7.67
CA TYR A 43 14.47 -7.92 -8.49
C TYR A 43 13.44 -7.79 -9.61
N SER A 44 13.61 -8.55 -10.68
CA SER A 44 12.60 -8.79 -11.71
C SER A 44 12.19 -10.25 -11.66
N TYR A 45 10.91 -10.51 -11.39
CA TYR A 45 10.29 -11.82 -11.43
C TYR A 45 9.62 -12.03 -12.79
N HIS A 46 10.04 -13.05 -13.52
CA HIS A 46 9.40 -13.40 -14.78
C HIS A 46 8.26 -14.38 -14.55
N THR A 47 7.04 -13.95 -14.84
CA THR A 47 5.79 -14.69 -14.59
C THR A 47 5.71 -16.03 -15.33
N ARG A 48 6.22 -16.11 -16.57
CA ARG A 48 6.28 -17.36 -17.35
C ARG A 48 7.38 -18.32 -16.89
N GLU A 49 8.62 -17.85 -16.83
CA GLU A 49 9.78 -18.64 -16.38
C GLU A 49 9.73 -18.99 -14.89
N LYS A 50 8.92 -18.27 -14.10
CA LYS A 50 8.79 -18.39 -12.65
C LYS A 50 10.13 -18.23 -11.91
N GLN A 51 10.98 -17.32 -12.40
CA GLN A 51 12.31 -17.08 -11.87
C GLN A 51 12.51 -15.61 -11.52
N LEU A 52 13.41 -15.35 -10.55
CA LEU A 52 13.85 -14.02 -10.13
C LEU A 52 15.25 -13.74 -10.67
N LYS A 53 15.49 -12.50 -11.11
CA LYS A 53 16.81 -11.96 -11.40
C LYS A 53 17.01 -10.64 -10.65
N LEU A 54 18.22 -10.44 -10.11
CA LEU A 54 18.59 -9.17 -9.51
C LEU A 54 18.67 -8.09 -10.61
N VAL A 55 18.03 -6.95 -10.37
CA VAL A 55 18.12 -5.76 -11.22
C VAL A 55 19.23 -4.86 -10.71
N CYS A 56 19.16 -4.50 -9.42
CA CYS A 56 20.17 -3.66 -8.78
C CYS A 56 20.14 -3.77 -7.25
N SER A 57 21.20 -3.25 -6.62
CA SER A 57 21.32 -3.10 -5.18
C SER A 57 21.63 -1.63 -4.86
N TYR A 58 21.13 -1.13 -3.74
CA TYR A 58 21.28 0.25 -3.31
C TYR A 58 21.49 0.31 -1.80
N ALA A 59 22.30 1.27 -1.35
CA ALA A 59 22.68 1.42 0.06
C ALA A 59 21.62 2.14 0.91
N THR A 60 20.54 2.62 0.28
CA THR A 60 19.50 3.43 0.92
C THR A 60 18.27 2.60 1.26
N ASP A 61 17.70 2.83 2.43
CA ASP A 61 16.40 2.28 2.77
C ASP A 61 15.34 3.07 2.00
N ILE A 62 14.65 2.37 1.09
CA ILE A 62 13.61 2.96 0.24
C ILE A 62 12.28 2.82 0.97
N TYR A 63 11.57 3.94 1.15
CA TYR A 63 10.28 3.97 1.83
C TYR A 63 9.11 3.70 0.88
N TYR A 64 9.21 4.20 -0.35
CA TYR A 64 8.17 4.00 -1.36
C TYR A 64 8.71 4.12 -2.79
N VAL A 65 7.99 3.51 -3.73
CA VAL A 65 8.24 3.51 -5.17
C VAL A 65 6.93 3.81 -5.90
N ALA A 66 6.92 4.78 -6.81
CA ALA A 66 5.84 5.06 -7.75
C ALA A 66 6.28 4.71 -9.17
N ASN A 67 5.37 4.18 -9.98
CA ASN A 67 5.61 4.01 -11.41
C ASN A 67 5.16 5.24 -12.19
N ILE A 68 6.12 5.95 -12.80
CA ILE A 68 5.84 6.87 -13.90
C ILE A 68 5.63 6.01 -15.14
N GLU A 69 4.36 5.83 -15.54
CA GLU A 69 4.05 5.28 -16.85
C GLU A 69 4.69 6.17 -17.93
N SER A 70 5.75 5.67 -18.56
CA SER A 70 6.44 6.32 -19.68
C SER A 70 6.29 5.49 -20.94
N THR A 71 6.17 6.16 -22.08
CA THR A 71 6.08 5.54 -23.41
C THR A 71 7.39 4.88 -23.85
N GLU A 72 8.52 5.22 -23.21
CA GLU A 72 9.87 4.80 -23.60
C GLU A 72 10.45 3.68 -22.71
N GLY A 73 9.71 3.23 -21.69
CA GLY A 73 10.17 2.24 -20.71
C GLY A 73 9.60 2.49 -19.32
N ILE A 74 9.92 1.64 -18.35
CA ILE A 74 9.52 1.87 -16.95
C ILE A 74 10.47 2.88 -16.32
N LYS A 75 9.90 3.96 -15.80
CA LYS A 75 10.58 4.92 -14.94
C LYS A 75 9.96 4.85 -13.56
N LEU A 76 10.72 4.37 -12.58
CA LEU A 76 10.26 4.28 -11.21
C LEU A 76 10.82 5.45 -10.41
N ILE A 77 9.97 6.15 -9.69
CA ILE A 77 10.36 7.13 -8.67
C ILE A 77 10.50 6.39 -7.36
N PHE A 78 11.65 6.49 -6.73
CA PHE A 78 11.90 6.01 -5.38
C PHE A 78 12.03 7.20 -4.44
N ILE A 79 11.44 7.09 -3.25
CA ILE A 79 11.63 8.06 -2.18
C ILE A 79 12.29 7.29 -1.03
N GLY A 80 13.49 7.73 -0.62
CA GLY A 80 14.30 7.05 0.39
C GLY A 80 15.23 7.98 1.13
N ASP A 81 15.75 7.51 2.27
CA ASP A 81 16.75 8.23 3.06
C ASP A 81 18.15 7.97 2.52
N LYS A 82 18.88 9.05 2.23
CA LYS A 82 20.33 8.99 2.07
C LYS A 82 20.93 9.22 3.45
N SER A 83 21.18 8.10 4.14
CA SER A 83 21.60 8.08 5.55
C SER A 83 22.60 9.18 5.88
N ILE A 84 22.38 9.80 7.04
CA ILE A 84 23.17 10.83 7.77
C ILE A 84 22.48 12.20 7.90
N LYS A 85 21.48 12.57 7.07
CA LYS A 85 20.82 13.89 7.20
C LYS A 85 19.28 13.93 7.26
N GLN A 86 18.59 12.78 7.31
CA GLN A 86 17.11 12.70 7.40
C GLN A 86 16.35 13.41 6.28
N SER A 87 17.01 13.68 5.14
CA SER A 87 16.34 14.26 3.97
C SER A 87 15.83 13.13 3.07
N ASN A 88 14.55 13.19 2.71
CA ASN A 88 13.94 12.21 1.81
C ASN A 88 14.25 12.60 0.36
N TYR A 89 15.20 11.88 -0.24
CA TYR A 89 15.61 12.10 -1.62
C TYR A 89 14.72 11.33 -2.57
N VAL A 90 14.46 11.96 -3.71
CA VAL A 90 13.81 11.32 -4.84
C VAL A 90 14.89 10.73 -5.75
N PHE A 91 14.72 9.47 -6.12
CA PHE A 91 15.56 8.79 -7.08
C PHE A 91 14.72 8.28 -8.25
N LEU A 92 15.36 8.13 -9.41
CA LEU A 92 14.80 7.55 -10.60
C LEU A 92 15.50 6.23 -10.89
N LEU A 93 14.74 5.20 -11.26
CA LEU A 93 15.27 4.00 -11.91
C LEU A 93 14.64 3.90 -13.30
N GLU A 94 15.48 3.93 -14.31
CA GLU A 94 15.07 3.56 -15.67
C GLU A 94 15.34 2.06 -15.84
N TYR A 95 14.25 1.29 -15.83
CA TYR A 95 14.36 -0.17 -15.88
C TYR A 95 14.58 -0.66 -17.31
N VAL A 96 15.59 -1.51 -17.46
CA VAL A 96 15.89 -2.27 -18.66
C VAL A 96 15.79 -3.75 -18.34
N SER A 97 14.98 -4.48 -19.11
CA SER A 97 14.74 -5.92 -18.90
C SER A 97 16.03 -6.72 -18.75
N VAL A 98 16.14 -7.46 -17.65
CA VAL A 98 17.23 -8.42 -17.37
C VAL A 98 17.00 -9.81 -17.98
N TRP A 99 15.90 -9.98 -18.71
CA TRP A 99 15.51 -11.24 -19.35
C TRP A 99 15.80 -11.27 -20.85
N LYS A 100 15.98 -10.11 -21.47
CA LYS A 100 16.41 -10.01 -22.87
C LYS A 100 17.91 -10.26 -22.98
N SER A 101 18.31 -11.22 -23.81
CA SER A 101 19.69 -11.39 -24.26
C SER A 101 20.06 -10.18 -25.13
N VAL A 102 21.05 -9.39 -24.73
CA VAL A 102 21.53 -8.28 -25.57
C VAL A 102 22.92 -8.59 -26.11
N ILE A 103 22.95 -8.92 -27.40
CA ILE A 103 24.07 -8.57 -28.27
C ILE A 103 24.03 -7.04 -28.41
N ALA A 104 25.13 -6.38 -28.05
CA ALA A 104 25.48 -4.96 -28.28
C ALA A 104 25.27 -3.94 -27.14
N SER A 105 26.40 -3.31 -26.81
CA SER A 105 26.64 -2.01 -26.16
C SER A 105 26.11 -1.75 -24.75
N LYS A 106 27.06 -1.56 -23.81
CA LYS A 106 26.97 -0.84 -22.51
C LYS A 106 25.53 -0.46 -22.11
N GLN A 107 24.85 -1.31 -21.34
CA GLN A 107 23.60 -0.93 -20.68
C GLN A 107 23.89 0.20 -19.69
N THR A 108 23.50 1.42 -20.04
CA THR A 108 23.28 2.51 -19.09
C THR A 108 21.83 2.42 -18.64
N GLY A 109 21.57 1.78 -17.51
CA GLY A 109 20.23 1.52 -16.99
C GLY A 109 20.28 0.62 -15.76
N ASN A 110 19.15 0.41 -15.08
CA ASN A 110 19.06 -0.37 -13.84
C ASN A 110 19.92 0.18 -12.68
N GLU A 111 20.30 1.45 -12.70
CA GLU A 111 20.94 2.12 -11.57
C GLU A 111 20.01 3.17 -10.97
N LEU A 112 20.05 3.29 -9.64
CA LEU A 112 19.26 4.26 -8.91
C LEU A 112 19.97 5.61 -8.96
N ILE A 113 19.45 6.56 -9.75
CA ILE A 113 20.05 7.89 -9.92
C ILE A 113 19.24 8.95 -9.17
N PRO A 114 19.87 9.97 -8.54
CA PRO A 114 19.13 11.07 -7.93
C PRO A 114 18.24 11.79 -8.95
N PHE A 115 16.99 12.04 -8.59
CA PHE A 115 16.11 12.88 -9.41
C PHE A 115 16.47 14.34 -9.16
N VAL A 116 16.98 15.00 -10.20
CA VAL A 116 17.52 16.37 -10.14
C VAL A 116 16.70 17.32 -11.01
N THR A 117 16.58 18.55 -10.57
CA THR A 117 16.02 19.67 -11.35
C THR A 117 16.99 20.10 -12.47
N SER A 118 16.53 20.98 -13.38
CA SER A 118 17.34 21.49 -14.50
C SER A 118 18.60 22.25 -14.06
N ASP A 119 18.63 22.78 -12.84
CA ASP A 119 19.81 23.38 -12.19
C ASP A 119 20.66 22.38 -11.40
N ASN A 120 20.47 21.08 -11.65
CA ASN A 120 21.20 19.95 -11.07
C ASN A 120 21.11 19.84 -9.54
N LYS A 121 20.00 20.30 -8.95
CA LYS A 121 19.73 20.15 -7.52
C LYS A 121 18.88 18.90 -7.29
N SER A 122 19.29 18.06 -6.34
CA SER A 122 18.49 16.91 -5.93
C SER A 122 17.16 17.36 -5.34
N ILE A 123 16.11 16.68 -5.75
CA ILE A 123 14.77 16.93 -5.24
C ILE A 123 14.65 16.25 -3.88
N VAL A 124 14.28 17.07 -2.89
CA VAL A 124 13.98 16.65 -1.54
C VAL A 124 12.51 16.93 -1.31
N ILE A 125 11.71 15.88 -1.04
CA ILE A 125 10.26 16.05 -0.83
C ILE A 125 10.01 16.69 0.53
N THR A 126 10.66 16.20 1.60
CA THR A 126 10.73 16.91 2.89
C THR A 126 12.04 16.61 3.64
N ASN A 127 12.44 17.52 4.52
CA ASN A 127 13.55 17.36 5.47
C ASN A 127 13.12 16.80 6.83
N GLU A 128 11.82 16.68 7.06
CA GLU A 128 11.22 16.27 8.33
C GLU A 128 10.06 15.34 8.01
N GLY A 129 10.04 14.13 8.57
CA GLY A 129 8.92 13.21 8.42
C GLY A 129 9.31 11.74 8.40
N ASP A 130 8.51 10.93 9.08
CA ASP A 130 8.58 9.47 9.02
C ASP A 130 7.79 8.98 7.79
N TYR A 131 8.48 8.53 6.75
CA TYR A 131 7.83 8.00 5.55
C TYR A 131 7.55 6.50 5.64
N GLU A 132 7.83 5.86 6.78
CA GLU A 132 7.57 4.44 6.96
C GLU A 132 6.09 4.12 6.71
N GLY A 133 5.85 3.33 5.66
CA GLY A 133 4.50 2.92 5.31
C GLY A 133 3.66 3.94 4.56
N SER A 134 4.28 5.00 4.06
CA SER A 134 3.65 5.92 3.11
C SER A 134 3.22 5.18 1.85
N ARG A 135 2.23 5.76 1.17
CA ARG A 135 1.78 5.31 -0.14
C ARG A 135 1.83 6.48 -1.09
N ALA A 136 1.99 6.19 -2.37
CA ALA A 136 1.74 7.18 -3.39
C ALA A 136 1.04 6.57 -4.60
N VAL A 137 0.47 7.43 -5.43
CA VAL A 137 -0.08 7.09 -6.73
C VAL A 137 0.17 8.24 -7.70
N ILE A 138 0.30 7.92 -8.98
CA ILE A 138 0.40 8.94 -10.03
C ILE A 138 -0.98 9.20 -10.62
N GLY A 139 -1.38 10.46 -10.59
CA GLY A 139 -2.61 10.99 -11.17
C GLY A 139 -2.36 12.29 -11.92
N GLY A 140 -3.38 13.15 -11.97
CA GLY A 140 -3.40 14.33 -12.82
C GLY A 140 -3.82 13.99 -14.25
N LYS A 141 -4.55 14.90 -14.90
CA LYS A 141 -5.01 14.75 -16.30
C LYS A 141 -3.86 14.43 -17.26
N LYS A 142 -2.65 14.93 -16.95
CA LYS A 142 -1.42 14.70 -17.72
C LYS A 142 -0.47 13.65 -17.11
N LYS A 143 -0.91 12.89 -16.09
CA LYS A 143 -0.09 11.92 -15.36
C LYS A 143 1.20 12.50 -14.75
N ASN A 144 1.15 13.77 -14.36
CA ASN A 144 2.30 14.51 -13.85
C ASN A 144 2.19 14.82 -12.35
N LEU A 145 1.14 14.35 -11.66
CA LEU A 145 0.94 14.62 -10.24
C LEU A 145 1.18 13.34 -9.43
N LEU A 146 2.10 13.42 -8.48
CA LEU A 146 2.38 12.37 -7.52
C LEU A 146 1.67 12.70 -6.21
N PHE A 147 0.63 11.92 -5.89
CA PHE A 147 -0.12 12.02 -4.65
C PHE A 147 0.55 11.14 -3.60
N ILE A 148 1.01 11.70 -2.50
CA ILE A 148 1.73 10.98 -1.44
C ILE A 148 0.91 11.09 -0.15
N THR A 149 0.65 9.97 0.50
CA THR A 149 0.05 9.89 1.83
C THR A 149 1.09 9.39 2.83
N SER A 150 1.32 10.16 3.88
CA SER A 150 2.42 9.96 4.83
C SER A 150 2.03 10.25 6.28
N PHE A 151 2.90 9.83 7.20
CA PHE A 151 2.76 10.12 8.62
C PHE A 151 2.78 11.64 8.91
N PRO A 152 2.09 12.11 9.95
CA PRO A 152 1.10 11.39 10.74
C PRO A 152 -0.14 11.04 9.92
N ARG A 153 -0.74 11.97 9.19
CA ARG A 153 -1.98 11.70 8.43
C ARG A 153 -2.16 12.71 7.31
N HIS A 154 -1.12 12.89 6.51
CA HIS A 154 -1.08 13.91 5.47
C HIS A 154 -1.30 13.33 4.09
N ILE A 155 -1.77 14.18 3.19
CA ILE A 155 -1.77 13.95 1.75
C ILE A 155 -1.16 15.16 1.05
N GLU A 156 -0.19 14.91 0.17
CA GLU A 156 0.57 15.93 -0.55
C GLU A 156 0.49 15.66 -2.05
N VAL A 157 0.53 16.72 -2.85
CA VAL A 157 0.60 16.63 -4.31
C VAL A 157 1.90 17.24 -4.77
N PHE A 158 2.76 16.42 -5.37
CA PHE A 158 4.02 16.82 -5.96
C PHE A 158 3.88 16.82 -7.49
N ASP A 159 4.11 17.96 -8.12
CA ASP A 159 4.12 18.07 -9.58
C ASP A 159 5.49 17.65 -10.13
N LEU A 160 5.49 16.56 -10.90
CA LEU A 160 6.66 15.96 -11.51
C LEU A 160 7.33 16.85 -12.57
N ASN A 161 6.60 17.79 -13.16
CA ASN A 161 7.15 18.71 -14.16
C ASN A 161 7.90 19.87 -13.49
N THR A 162 7.29 20.46 -12.46
CA THR A 162 7.87 21.62 -11.76
C THR A 162 8.75 21.24 -10.59
N CYS A 163 8.70 19.96 -10.18
CA CYS A 163 9.41 19.39 -9.04
C CYS A 163 9.08 20.10 -7.72
N LYS A 164 7.80 20.46 -7.52
CA LYS A 164 7.32 21.21 -6.36
C LYS A 164 6.05 20.59 -5.78
N ILE A 165 5.86 20.79 -4.48
CA ILE A 165 4.57 20.53 -3.82
C ILE A 165 3.60 21.63 -4.24
N VAL A 166 2.46 21.24 -4.81
CA VAL A 166 1.40 22.16 -5.29
C VAL A 166 0.17 22.14 -4.41
N ALA A 167 -0.02 21.09 -3.60
CA ALA A 167 -1.09 21.01 -2.63
C ALA A 167 -0.70 20.14 -1.43
N TYR A 168 -1.34 20.40 -0.29
CA TYR A 168 -1.14 19.70 0.96
C TYR A 168 -2.44 19.72 1.76
N SER A 169 -2.78 18.62 2.43
CA SER A 169 -3.89 18.56 3.38
C SER A 169 -3.65 17.53 4.47
N THR A 170 -4.39 17.66 5.56
CA THR A 170 -4.54 16.61 6.57
C THR A 170 -5.76 15.75 6.22
N LEU A 171 -5.61 14.43 6.27
CA LEU A 171 -6.71 13.50 6.06
C LEU A 171 -7.70 13.61 7.23
N PRO A 172 -9.02 13.79 6.97
CA PRO A 172 -10.03 13.94 8.01
C PRO A 172 -10.43 12.58 8.60
N ILE A 173 -9.47 11.93 9.27
CA ILE A 173 -9.64 10.60 9.87
C ILE A 173 -9.58 10.67 11.40
N GLY A 174 -10.25 9.71 12.05
CA GLY A 174 -10.22 9.59 13.51
C GLY A 174 -8.87 9.12 14.06
N GLU A 175 -8.09 8.42 13.23
CA GLU A 175 -6.78 7.89 13.63
C GLU A 175 -5.74 9.01 13.77
N HIS A 176 -4.83 8.86 14.73
CA HIS A 176 -3.77 9.84 14.99
C HIS A 176 -2.59 9.72 14.03
N CYS A 177 -2.38 8.55 13.46
CA CYS A 177 -1.36 8.33 12.45
C CYS A 177 -1.82 7.30 11.40
N ILE A 178 -1.12 7.26 10.25
CA ILE A 178 -1.32 6.29 9.18
C ILE A 178 0.01 5.62 8.88
N ARG A 179 -0.01 4.29 8.72
CA ARG A 179 1.11 3.51 8.17
C ARG A 179 0.56 2.30 7.45
N HIS A 180 1.13 1.94 6.31
CA HIS A 180 0.80 0.69 5.61
C HIS A 180 -0.68 0.58 5.23
N HIS A 181 -1.30 1.73 4.99
CA HIS A 181 -2.71 1.85 4.63
C HIS A 181 -2.93 1.42 3.17
N CYS A 182 -4.19 1.23 2.82
CA CYS A 182 -4.61 1.12 1.43
C CYS A 182 -4.73 2.50 0.82
N PHE A 183 -4.06 2.71 -0.30
CA PHE A 183 -4.23 3.91 -1.11
C PHE A 183 -4.18 3.52 -2.58
N VAL A 184 -5.27 3.79 -3.29
CA VAL A 184 -5.42 3.44 -4.71
C VAL A 184 -6.03 4.60 -5.47
N LYS A 185 -5.62 4.78 -6.73
CA LYS A 185 -6.25 5.72 -7.66
C LYS A 185 -7.31 5.00 -8.47
N LYS A 186 -8.50 5.58 -8.62
CA LYS A 186 -9.54 5.04 -9.50
C LYS A 186 -9.04 5.06 -10.95
N LYS A 187 -9.42 4.05 -11.73
CA LYS A 187 -8.98 3.96 -13.14
C LYS A 187 -9.63 5.02 -14.02
N GLN A 188 -10.91 5.30 -13.80
CA GLN A 188 -11.74 6.14 -14.67
C GLN A 188 -11.50 7.65 -14.48
N ASN A 189 -10.96 8.08 -13.33
CA ASN A 189 -10.69 9.49 -13.04
C ASN A 189 -9.24 9.66 -12.58
N SER A 190 -8.52 10.61 -13.19
CA SER A 190 -7.11 10.84 -12.89
C SER A 190 -6.84 11.35 -11.48
N ASN A 191 -7.87 11.88 -10.81
CA ASN A 191 -7.72 12.60 -9.53
C ASN A 191 -8.65 12.10 -8.44
N GLU A 192 -9.26 10.94 -8.62
CA GLU A 192 -10.02 10.29 -7.55
C GLU A 192 -9.23 9.13 -6.97
N MET A 193 -9.17 9.09 -5.65
CA MET A 193 -8.46 8.09 -4.89
C MET A 193 -9.36 7.50 -3.81
N ILE A 194 -9.04 6.28 -3.40
CA ILE A 194 -9.66 5.59 -2.29
C ILE A 194 -8.59 5.30 -1.25
N PHE A 195 -8.92 5.55 0.00
CA PHE A 195 -8.06 5.36 1.14
C PHE A 195 -8.76 4.50 2.19
N PHE A 196 -8.05 3.54 2.78
CA PHE A 196 -8.53 2.79 3.94
C PHE A 196 -7.41 2.59 4.96
N TYR A 197 -7.70 2.91 6.22
CA TYR A 197 -6.82 2.63 7.35
C TYR A 197 -7.61 2.58 8.66
N GLY A 198 -7.45 1.50 9.41
CA GLY A 198 -8.14 1.31 10.68
C GLY A 198 -9.66 1.48 10.51
N ASN A 199 -10.24 2.36 11.32
CA ASN A 199 -11.68 2.67 11.26
C ASN A 199 -12.08 3.64 10.14
N SER A 200 -11.12 4.13 9.37
CA SER A 200 -11.33 5.26 8.45
C SER A 200 -11.23 4.82 7.00
N GLY A 201 -12.27 5.10 6.22
CA GLY A 201 -12.28 5.02 4.77
C GLY A 201 -12.57 6.38 4.17
N LEU A 202 -11.90 6.74 3.07
CA LEU A 202 -12.13 7.99 2.37
C LEU A 202 -12.18 7.77 0.86
N SER A 203 -13.14 8.43 0.21
CA SER A 203 -13.09 8.80 -1.20
C SER A 203 -12.53 10.22 -1.27
N ILE A 204 -11.43 10.36 -2.01
CA ILE A 204 -10.65 11.59 -2.09
C ILE A 204 -10.71 12.08 -3.53
N GLY A 205 -11.25 13.28 -3.75
CA GLY A 205 -11.18 13.99 -5.02
C GLY A 205 -10.15 15.10 -4.96
N TYR A 206 -9.43 15.32 -6.06
CA TYR A 206 -8.51 16.46 -6.20
C TYR A 206 -8.88 17.31 -7.42
N ASP A 207 -9.07 18.61 -7.18
CA ASP A 207 -9.29 19.61 -8.23
C ASP A 207 -7.94 20.22 -8.63
N GLU A 208 -7.55 20.01 -9.89
CA GLU A 208 -6.28 20.52 -10.44
C GLU A 208 -6.29 22.03 -10.68
N ASP A 209 -7.45 22.64 -10.87
CA ASP A 209 -7.57 24.07 -11.21
C ASP A 209 -7.49 24.92 -9.93
N SER A 210 -8.08 24.45 -8.83
CA SER A 210 -8.00 25.12 -7.52
C SER A 210 -6.94 24.57 -6.57
N ASN A 211 -6.31 23.43 -6.90
CA ASN A 211 -5.40 22.69 -6.02
C ASN A 211 -6.02 22.31 -4.66
N THR A 212 -7.31 21.96 -4.65
CA THR A 212 -8.04 21.63 -3.41
C THR A 212 -8.50 20.18 -3.37
N PHE A 213 -8.51 19.61 -2.16
CA PHE A 213 -9.04 18.28 -1.90
C PHE A 213 -10.50 18.32 -1.46
N GLN A 214 -11.25 17.29 -1.87
CA GLN A 214 -12.58 16.98 -1.38
C GLN A 214 -12.55 15.59 -0.74
N PHE A 215 -13.14 15.46 0.45
CA PHE A 215 -13.14 14.22 1.21
C PHE A 215 -14.57 13.76 1.45
N ARG A 216 -14.84 12.49 1.15
CA ARG A 216 -16.10 11.82 1.51
C ARG A 216 -15.77 10.56 2.29
N ASN A 217 -16.42 10.40 3.44
CA ASN A 217 -16.23 9.21 4.26
C ASN A 217 -16.77 7.96 3.55
N LEU A 218 -16.00 6.89 3.62
CA LEU A 218 -16.39 5.53 3.25
C LEU A 218 -16.38 4.69 4.51
N ARG A 219 -17.37 3.81 4.61
CA ARG A 219 -17.48 2.92 5.77
C ARG A 219 -16.49 1.77 5.65
N VAL A 220 -15.89 1.39 6.78
CA VAL A 220 -15.04 0.19 6.89
C VAL A 220 -15.82 -0.87 7.66
N CYS A 221 -15.86 -2.10 7.13
CA CYS A 221 -16.51 -3.21 7.82
C CYS A 221 -15.79 -3.57 9.12
N SER A 222 -16.55 -4.02 10.11
CA SER A 222 -16.14 -4.33 11.48
C SER A 222 -14.90 -5.22 11.55
N SER A 223 -14.82 -6.22 10.66
CA SER A 223 -13.71 -7.17 10.63
C SER A 223 -12.40 -6.64 10.03
N MET A 224 -12.45 -5.58 9.22
CA MET A 224 -11.28 -4.99 8.57
C MET A 224 -10.62 -3.91 9.44
N ARG A 225 -11.39 -3.26 10.34
CA ARG A 225 -10.96 -2.13 11.17
C ARG A 225 -9.70 -2.37 12.02
N TYR A 226 -9.43 -3.63 12.38
CA TYR A 226 -8.31 -4.01 13.25
C TYR A 226 -7.13 -4.64 12.51
N ILE A 227 -7.21 -4.72 11.18
CA ILE A 227 -6.20 -5.35 10.35
C ILE A 227 -5.30 -4.27 9.75
N THR A 228 -4.01 -4.38 9.99
CA THR A 228 -2.98 -3.52 9.38
C THR A 228 -2.02 -4.38 8.54
N ASN A 229 -1.12 -3.75 7.77
CA ASN A 229 -0.03 -4.46 7.06
C ASN A 229 -0.52 -5.55 6.08
N TYR A 230 -1.76 -5.45 5.60
CA TYR A 230 -2.32 -6.33 4.58
C TYR A 230 -1.73 -6.02 3.19
N ALA A 231 -1.72 -7.02 2.32
CA ALA A 231 -1.52 -6.79 0.89
C ALA A 231 -2.87 -6.41 0.25
N TYR A 232 -2.85 -5.60 -0.80
CA TYR A 232 -4.08 -5.26 -1.54
C TYR A 232 -3.84 -5.08 -3.02
N VAL A 233 -4.86 -5.35 -3.83
CA VAL A 233 -4.85 -5.11 -5.28
C VAL A 233 -6.17 -4.49 -5.72
N TYR A 234 -6.09 -3.54 -6.64
CA TYR A 234 -7.26 -2.83 -7.20
C TYR A 234 -7.51 -3.27 -8.64
N ILE A 235 -8.66 -3.91 -8.89
CA ILE A 235 -9.03 -4.50 -10.18
C ILE A 235 -10.54 -4.31 -10.39
N ASN A 236 -10.97 -3.80 -11.54
CA ASN A 236 -12.38 -3.69 -11.94
C ASN A 236 -13.30 -3.06 -10.88
N ASP A 237 -12.92 -1.90 -10.34
CA ASP A 237 -13.69 -1.20 -9.28
C ASP A 237 -13.85 -1.98 -7.97
N ILE A 238 -13.02 -3.02 -7.80
CA ILE A 238 -12.94 -3.85 -6.60
C ILE A 238 -11.53 -3.73 -6.01
N ILE A 239 -11.45 -3.64 -4.68
CA ILE A 239 -10.21 -3.78 -3.94
C ILE A 239 -10.27 -5.10 -3.18
N LEU A 240 -9.29 -5.97 -3.43
CA LEU A 240 -9.09 -7.19 -2.67
C LEU A 240 -7.98 -6.95 -1.63
N PHE A 241 -8.22 -7.39 -0.40
CA PHE A 241 -7.29 -7.29 0.72
C PHE A 241 -6.93 -8.69 1.20
N PHE A 242 -5.64 -8.94 1.41
CA PHE A 242 -5.09 -10.25 1.73
C PHE A 242 -4.29 -10.19 3.03
N GLY A 243 -4.72 -11.00 4.00
CA GLY A 243 -4.01 -11.20 5.26
C GLY A 243 -3.94 -9.94 6.13
N GLY A 244 -2.74 -9.63 6.63
CA GLY A 244 -2.44 -8.54 7.55
C GLY A 244 -2.17 -9.00 8.98
N ARG A 245 -1.98 -8.05 9.89
CA ARG A 245 -1.80 -8.26 11.33
C ARG A 245 -3.02 -7.77 12.07
N ASN A 246 -3.57 -8.60 12.94
CA ASN A 246 -4.67 -8.21 13.82
C ASN A 246 -4.09 -7.53 15.07
N ALA A 247 -4.35 -6.24 15.23
CA ALA A 247 -3.86 -5.46 16.36
C ALA A 247 -4.31 -6.02 17.73
N ASN A 248 -5.48 -6.67 17.79
CA ASN A 248 -6.06 -7.16 19.05
C ASN A 248 -5.54 -8.53 19.47
N GLN A 249 -5.00 -9.33 18.54
CA GLN A 249 -4.68 -10.74 18.78
C GLN A 249 -3.18 -11.05 18.64
N LEU A 250 -2.36 -10.08 18.22
CA LEU A 250 -0.94 -10.26 17.86
C LEU A 250 -0.69 -11.33 16.78
N ASP A 251 -1.76 -11.83 16.14
CA ASP A 251 -1.73 -12.88 15.14
C ASP A 251 -1.70 -12.32 13.70
N THR A 252 -1.09 -13.11 12.82
CA THR A 252 -1.13 -12.88 11.37
C THR A 252 -2.41 -13.48 10.79
N SER A 253 -3.07 -12.73 9.91
CA SER A 253 -4.35 -13.09 9.33
C SER A 253 -4.18 -13.84 8.02
N LYS A 254 -5.08 -14.81 7.78
CA LYS A 254 -5.28 -15.47 6.48
C LYS A 254 -6.52 -14.93 5.75
N ILE A 255 -7.27 -14.03 6.39
CA ILE A 255 -8.57 -13.57 5.91
C ILE A 255 -8.39 -12.76 4.63
N VAL A 256 -9.35 -12.90 3.73
CA VAL A 256 -9.43 -12.10 2.51
C VAL A 256 -10.71 -11.26 2.58
N HIS A 257 -10.60 -9.99 2.22
CA HIS A 257 -11.74 -9.09 2.11
C HIS A 257 -11.85 -8.54 0.70
N LYS A 258 -13.07 -8.23 0.28
CA LYS A 258 -13.41 -7.56 -0.96
C LYS A 258 -14.16 -6.28 -0.61
N TYR A 259 -13.78 -5.17 -1.25
CA TYR A 259 -14.54 -3.94 -1.25
C TYR A 259 -14.95 -3.59 -2.67
N SER A 260 -16.26 -3.46 -2.91
CA SER A 260 -16.80 -2.97 -4.18
C SER A 260 -16.96 -1.47 -4.10
N ILE A 261 -16.22 -0.72 -4.93
CA ILE A 261 -16.31 0.74 -4.97
C ILE A 261 -17.67 1.18 -5.54
N THR A 262 -18.16 0.48 -6.55
CA THR A 262 -19.41 0.81 -7.24
C THR A 262 -20.63 0.61 -6.34
N GLU A 263 -20.65 -0.49 -5.60
CA GLU A 263 -21.76 -0.81 -4.70
C GLU A 263 -21.56 -0.22 -3.29
N ASN A 264 -20.34 0.23 -2.97
CA ASN A 264 -19.95 0.66 -1.63
C ASN A 264 -20.23 -0.42 -0.57
N THR A 265 -19.91 -1.67 -0.92
CA THR A 265 -20.16 -2.86 -0.09
C THR A 265 -18.85 -3.55 0.26
N TRP A 266 -18.82 -4.14 1.45
CA TRP A 266 -17.75 -5.01 1.89
C TRP A 266 -18.21 -6.46 1.88
N LEU A 267 -17.29 -7.35 1.61
CA LEU A 267 -17.44 -8.79 1.76
C LEU A 267 -16.20 -9.35 2.46
N LYS A 268 -16.41 -10.23 3.43
CA LYS A 268 -15.38 -11.12 3.96
C LYS A 268 -15.57 -12.49 3.32
N PHE A 269 -14.55 -13.00 2.66
CA PHE A 269 -14.64 -14.33 2.04
C PHE A 269 -14.70 -15.43 3.09
N GLU A 270 -15.43 -16.50 2.76
CA GLU A 270 -15.38 -17.76 3.52
C GLU A 270 -14.00 -18.42 3.34
N ASN A 271 -13.51 -18.43 2.10
CA ASN A 271 -12.20 -18.95 1.77
C ASN A 271 -11.08 -18.02 2.26
N THR A 272 -10.07 -18.60 2.88
CA THR A 272 -8.88 -17.89 3.37
C THR A 272 -7.63 -18.28 2.60
N LEU A 273 -6.56 -17.50 2.76
CA LEU A 273 -5.23 -17.87 2.29
C LEU A 273 -4.77 -19.19 2.94
N THR A 274 -3.90 -19.93 2.24
CA THR A 274 -3.32 -21.18 2.77
C THR A 274 -2.34 -20.91 3.92
N SER A 275 -1.61 -19.80 3.83
CA SER A 275 -0.66 -19.31 4.82
C SER A 275 -1.00 -17.87 5.22
N PRO A 276 -0.71 -17.44 6.46
CA PRO A 276 -0.88 -16.04 6.82
C PRO A 276 0.06 -15.18 5.98
N LEU A 277 -0.37 -13.97 5.66
CA LEU A 277 0.41 -13.05 4.82
C LEU A 277 0.47 -11.69 5.51
N VAL A 278 1.66 -11.14 5.74
CA VAL A 278 1.83 -9.83 6.38
C VAL A 278 2.97 -9.08 5.71
N ASP A 279 2.92 -7.73 5.69
CA ASP A 279 4.00 -6.93 5.12
C ASP A 279 4.28 -7.22 3.63
N ALA A 280 3.25 -7.67 2.92
CA ALA A 280 3.33 -8.07 1.52
C ALA A 280 2.76 -7.01 0.55
N CYS A 281 3.19 -7.09 -0.70
CA CYS A 281 2.64 -6.37 -1.85
C CYS A 281 1.81 -7.32 -2.71
N ALA A 282 0.72 -6.84 -3.31
CA ALA A 282 -0.04 -7.60 -4.30
C ALA A 282 -0.15 -6.83 -5.63
N ILE A 283 -0.05 -7.54 -6.74
CA ILE A 283 -0.21 -6.98 -8.09
C ILE A 283 -0.91 -8.00 -9.00
N SER A 284 -1.79 -7.50 -9.88
CA SER A 284 -2.44 -8.33 -10.89
C SER A 284 -1.59 -8.44 -12.15
N SER A 285 -1.67 -9.58 -12.84
CA SER A 285 -1.15 -9.74 -14.19
C SER A 285 -1.81 -8.75 -15.17
N GLN A 286 -1.19 -8.55 -16.35
CA GLN A 286 -1.64 -7.54 -17.31
C GLN A 286 -3.03 -7.84 -17.86
N ASN A 287 -3.33 -9.13 -18.05
CA ASN A 287 -4.66 -9.63 -18.42
C ASN A 287 -5.59 -9.83 -17.23
N SER A 288 -5.19 -9.44 -16.01
CA SER A 288 -5.95 -9.59 -14.77
C SER A 288 -6.44 -11.03 -14.53
N THR A 289 -5.67 -12.05 -14.89
CA THR A 289 -6.02 -13.45 -14.65
C THR A 289 -5.42 -14.00 -13.36
N MET A 290 -4.26 -13.47 -12.96
CA MET A 290 -3.50 -13.88 -11.79
C MET A 290 -3.24 -12.69 -10.89
N ILE A 291 -3.23 -12.93 -9.58
CA ILE A 291 -2.72 -12.01 -8.57
C ILE A 291 -1.44 -12.62 -8.03
N TYR A 292 -0.36 -11.85 -8.05
CA TYR A 292 0.91 -12.19 -7.43
C TYR A 292 1.07 -11.41 -6.13
N MET A 293 1.52 -12.09 -5.09
CA MET A 293 1.78 -11.52 -3.78
C MET A 293 3.23 -11.78 -3.39
N PHE A 294 3.90 -10.75 -2.88
CA PHE A 294 5.31 -10.80 -2.52
C PHE A 294 5.47 -10.35 -1.08
N GLU A 295 5.91 -11.26 -0.21
CA GLU A 295 6.22 -10.96 1.19
C GLU A 295 7.66 -10.44 1.30
N GLY A 296 7.87 -9.56 2.28
CA GLY A 296 9.02 -8.64 2.38
C GLY A 296 10.41 -9.19 2.04
N ILE A 297 11.29 -8.29 1.60
CA ILE A 297 12.70 -8.60 1.34
C ILE A 297 13.48 -8.34 2.62
N CYS A 298 14.08 -9.40 3.16
CA CYS A 298 15.13 -9.26 4.17
C CYS A 298 16.46 -9.01 3.44
N LYS A 299 17.34 -8.16 3.96
CA LYS A 299 18.67 -7.92 3.37
C LYS A 299 19.38 -9.26 3.08
N GLY A 300 19.64 -9.53 1.80
CA GLY A 300 20.33 -10.74 1.34
C GLY A 300 19.43 -11.94 1.01
N ASN A 301 18.11 -11.86 1.20
CA ASN A 301 17.15 -12.91 0.85
C ASN A 301 16.22 -12.46 -0.26
N ALA A 302 15.96 -13.34 -1.23
CA ALA A 302 14.94 -13.14 -2.24
C ALA A 302 13.53 -13.08 -1.61
N PRO A 303 12.59 -12.32 -2.21
CA PRO A 303 11.21 -12.27 -1.73
C PRO A 303 10.53 -13.64 -1.86
N GLN A 304 9.67 -13.97 -0.90
CA GLN A 304 8.76 -15.11 -1.04
C GLN A 304 7.59 -14.69 -1.95
N ILE A 305 7.14 -15.62 -2.80
CA ILE A 305 6.15 -15.34 -3.85
C ILE A 305 4.96 -16.29 -3.72
N TRP A 306 3.76 -15.73 -3.63
CA TRP A 306 2.49 -16.45 -3.75
C TRP A 306 1.75 -15.96 -4.98
N HIS A 307 0.88 -16.80 -5.51
CA HIS A 307 -0.03 -16.38 -6.57
C HIS A 307 -1.36 -17.10 -6.45
N THR A 308 -2.41 -16.46 -6.95
CA THR A 308 -3.78 -17.01 -6.97
C THR A 308 -4.51 -16.52 -8.22
N HIS A 309 -5.46 -17.31 -8.70
CA HIS A 309 -6.29 -16.94 -9.85
C HIS A 309 -7.32 -15.88 -9.44
N LEU A 310 -7.45 -14.81 -10.24
CA LEU A 310 -8.43 -13.77 -9.98
C LEU A 310 -9.86 -14.32 -9.99
N SER A 311 -10.15 -15.25 -10.90
CA SER A 311 -11.47 -15.87 -11.04
C SER A 311 -11.93 -16.60 -9.78
N GLY A 312 -11.04 -17.00 -8.88
CA GLY A 312 -11.41 -17.58 -7.59
C GLY A 312 -12.03 -16.56 -6.62
N TRP A 313 -11.74 -15.28 -6.79
CA TRP A 313 -12.20 -14.17 -5.92
C TRP A 313 -13.31 -13.34 -6.55
N MET A 314 -13.69 -13.66 -7.79
CA MET A 314 -14.70 -12.95 -8.58
C MET A 314 -15.94 -13.82 -8.86
N GLN A 315 -16.13 -14.88 -8.08
CA GLN A 315 -17.32 -15.74 -8.16
C GLN A 315 -18.50 -15.08 -7.46
N GLU A 316 -19.70 -15.59 -7.75
CA GLU A 316 -20.90 -15.22 -6.99
C GLU A 316 -20.73 -15.58 -5.51
N GLU A 317 -21.28 -14.75 -4.64
CA GLU A 317 -21.20 -14.96 -3.20
C GLU A 317 -21.91 -16.25 -2.76
N THR A 318 -21.27 -16.99 -1.87
CA THR A 318 -21.89 -18.15 -1.22
C THR A 318 -23.02 -17.70 -0.28
N GLU A 319 -23.85 -18.66 0.15
CA GLU A 319 -24.91 -18.35 1.13
C GLU A 319 -24.32 -17.84 2.46
N THR A 320 -23.20 -18.41 2.90
CA THR A 320 -22.45 -17.96 4.08
C THR A 320 -21.97 -16.52 3.94
N GLU A 321 -21.45 -16.17 2.76
CA GLU A 321 -20.97 -14.83 2.44
C GLU A 321 -22.10 -13.80 2.39
N LYS A 322 -23.25 -14.16 1.80
CA LYS A 322 -24.46 -13.33 1.79
C LYS A 322 -24.98 -13.09 3.21
N GLN A 323 -25.03 -14.12 4.04
CA GLN A 323 -25.40 -14.00 5.46
C GLN A 323 -24.45 -13.07 6.21
N TRP A 324 -23.14 -13.18 5.96
CA TRP A 324 -22.16 -12.28 6.55
C TRP A 324 -22.40 -10.82 6.14
N MET A 325 -22.65 -10.56 4.86
CA MET A 325 -22.93 -9.21 4.35
C MET A 325 -24.19 -8.62 5.00
N GLN A 326 -25.25 -9.41 5.18
CA GLN A 326 -26.46 -8.96 5.87
C GLN A 326 -26.20 -8.61 7.34
N GLN A 327 -25.50 -9.49 8.08
CA GLN A 327 -25.16 -9.24 9.48
C GLN A 327 -24.28 -8.00 9.63
N GLU A 328 -23.35 -7.78 8.68
CA GLU A 328 -22.50 -6.60 8.68
C GLU A 328 -23.32 -5.33 8.42
N GLN A 329 -24.28 -5.38 7.50
CA GLN A 329 -25.20 -4.28 7.24
C GLN A 329 -26.08 -3.94 8.45
N GLU A 330 -26.57 -4.94 9.18
CA GLU A 330 -27.34 -4.74 10.42
C GLU A 330 -26.49 -4.08 11.52
N LYS A 331 -25.24 -4.53 11.71
CA LYS A 331 -24.29 -3.87 12.62
C LYS A 331 -24.06 -2.43 12.23
N MET A 332 -23.95 -2.17 10.93
CA MET A 332 -23.74 -0.85 10.40
C MET A 332 -24.92 0.09 10.73
N GLN A 333 -26.15 -0.36 10.53
CA GLN A 333 -27.34 0.40 10.89
C GLN A 333 -27.44 0.66 12.41
N LEU A 334 -27.14 -0.35 13.24
CA LEU A 334 -27.15 -0.20 14.70
C LEU A 334 -26.13 0.83 15.20
N GLU A 335 -24.93 0.85 14.61
CA GLU A 335 -23.91 1.86 14.90
C GLU A 335 -24.39 3.28 14.53
N ASP A 336 -25.08 3.45 13.40
CA ASP A 336 -25.59 4.75 12.96
C ASP A 336 -26.67 5.26 13.93
N ILE A 337 -27.63 4.39 14.28
CA ILE A 337 -28.67 4.69 15.29
C ILE A 337 -28.03 5.08 16.62
N LYS A 338 -26.99 4.36 17.06
CA LYS A 338 -26.29 4.67 18.30
C LYS A 338 -25.61 6.05 18.26
N ASN A 339 -25.00 6.40 17.13
CA ASN A 339 -24.35 7.70 16.95
C ASN A 339 -25.37 8.85 16.91
N GLU A 340 -26.52 8.66 16.26
CA GLU A 340 -27.63 9.62 16.27
C GLU A 340 -28.23 9.81 17.67
N LEU A 341 -28.42 8.73 18.43
CA LEU A 341 -28.89 8.83 19.81
C LEU A 341 -27.89 9.59 20.70
N ALA A 342 -26.59 9.35 20.51
CA ALA A 342 -25.54 10.03 21.25
C ALA A 342 -25.50 11.54 20.95
N SER A 343 -25.67 11.96 19.70
CA SER A 343 -25.70 13.38 19.34
C SER A 343 -26.92 14.09 19.93
N VAL A 344 -28.11 13.47 19.88
CA VAL A 344 -29.33 14.02 20.48
C VAL A 344 -29.20 14.18 21.99
N THR A 345 -28.65 13.17 22.67
CA THR A 345 -28.45 13.22 24.13
C THR A 345 -27.46 14.34 24.52
N HIS A 346 -26.42 14.55 23.70
CA HIS A 346 -25.46 15.63 23.91
C HIS A 346 -26.10 17.02 23.73
N GLU A 347 -26.98 17.19 22.74
CA GLU A 347 -27.71 18.45 22.52
C GLU A 347 -28.70 18.79 23.65
N ILE A 348 -29.36 17.78 24.23
CA ILE A 348 -30.30 17.97 25.35
C ILE A 348 -29.53 18.46 26.59
N HIS A 349 -28.42 17.81 26.94
CA HIS A 349 -27.58 18.24 28.06
C HIS A 349 -27.04 19.67 27.90
N PHE A 350 -26.80 20.15 26.68
CA PHE A 350 -26.37 21.54 26.45
C PHE A 350 -27.51 22.58 26.56
N LYS A 351 -28.77 22.18 26.34
CA LYS A 351 -29.94 23.07 26.47
C LYS A 351 -30.36 23.26 27.92
N ASP A 352 -30.08 22.29 28.80
CA ASP A 352 -30.41 22.35 30.22
C ASP A 352 -29.43 23.22 31.06
N PHE A 353 -28.39 23.79 30.42
CA PHE A 353 -27.39 24.67 31.04
C PHE A 353 -27.40 26.12 30.51
N LYS A 354 -28.48 26.58 29.89
CA LYS A 354 -28.63 27.98 29.43
C LYS A 354 -29.62 28.80 30.23
#